data_AF-A0A7Y2KXG4-F1
#
_entry.id   AF-A0A7Y2KXG4-F1
#
_cell.length_a   1.000
_cell.length_b   1.000
_cell.length_c   1.000
_cell.angle_alpha   90.00
_cell.angle_beta   90.00
_cell.angle_gamma   90.00
#
_symmetry.space_group_name_H-M   'P 1'
#
loop_
_entity.id
_entity.type
_entity.pdbx_description
1 polymer ?
#
loop_
_entity_poly.entity_id
_entity_poly.type
_entity_poly.pdbx_seq_one_letter_code
_entity_poly.pdbx_strand_id
1 'polypeptide(L)'
;AYKCYVFVRPQDLKAGWSRDRILNEMVSRGVPAFSGSCSEVYLEKAFDNTGWRPEQRLANAKELGETSMMFLVHPTLTEQEISLTCKVLSEVVEEASLV
;
A
#
# COMPACT_ATOMS: atom_id res chain seq x y z
N ALA A 1 -10.97 6.55 13.45
CA ALA A 1 -10.55 6.27 12.06
C ALA A 1 -10.60 4.76 11.84
N TYR A 2 -11.08 4.28 10.68
CA TYR A 2 -11.20 2.83 10.37
C TYR A 2 -10.12 2.30 9.44
N LYS A 3 -9.13 3.13 9.12
CA LYS A 3 -8.02 2.83 8.22
C LYS A 3 -6.72 3.22 8.90
N CYS A 4 -5.73 2.34 8.87
CA CYS A 4 -4.36 2.61 9.28
C CYS A 4 -3.51 2.74 8.02
N TYR A 5 -2.77 3.85 7.88
CA TYR A 5 -1.88 4.06 6.75
C TYR A 5 -0.43 3.97 7.21
N VAL A 6 0.37 3.26 6.43
CA VAL A 6 1.84 3.18 6.58
C VAL A 6 2.49 3.36 5.22
N PHE A 7 3.79 3.59 5.19
CA PHE A 7 4.53 3.85 3.95
C PHE A 7 5.78 2.99 3.90
N VAL A 8 5.97 2.30 2.79
CA VAL A 8 7.17 1.53 2.50
C VAL A 8 8.31 2.48 2.14
N ARG A 9 9.53 2.16 2.56
CA ARG A 9 10.75 2.84 2.12
C ARG A 9 11.42 1.98 1.05
N PRO A 10 11.27 2.31 -0.26
CA PRO A 10 11.72 1.43 -1.34
C PRO A 10 13.22 1.13 -1.30
N GLN A 11 14.02 2.07 -0.77
CA GLN A 11 15.47 1.91 -0.62
C GLN A 11 15.89 0.83 0.38
N ASP A 12 14.98 0.41 1.27
CA ASP A 12 15.25 -0.62 2.28
C ASP A 12 14.79 -2.02 1.80
N LEU A 13 14.25 -2.13 0.59
CA LEU A 13 13.73 -3.38 0.03
C LEU A 13 14.80 -4.15 -0.76
N LYS A 14 14.76 -5.48 -0.64
CA LYS A 14 15.52 -6.40 -1.49
C LYS A 14 15.12 -6.22 -2.96
N ALA A 15 16.03 -6.57 -3.86
CA ALA A 15 15.76 -6.57 -5.29
C ALA A 15 14.51 -7.41 -5.63
N GLY A 16 13.64 -6.88 -6.48
CA GLY A 16 12.37 -7.52 -6.86
C GLY A 16 11.25 -7.39 -5.84
N TRP A 17 11.45 -6.69 -4.72
CA TRP A 17 10.38 -6.29 -3.81
C TRP A 17 9.88 -4.88 -4.10
N SER A 18 8.57 -4.70 -3.97
CA SER A 18 7.86 -3.43 -4.15
C SER A 18 6.69 -3.36 -3.17
N ARG A 19 6.13 -2.16 -2.99
CA ARG A 19 4.89 -1.97 -2.22
C ARG A 19 3.78 -2.91 -2.71
N ASP A 20 3.57 -2.98 -4.03
CA ASP A 20 2.52 -3.82 -4.63
C ASP A 20 2.77 -5.31 -4.38
N ARG A 21 4.04 -5.76 -4.42
CA ARG A 21 4.39 -7.14 -4.08
C ARG A 21 4.09 -7.44 -2.61
N ILE A 22 4.46 -6.55 -1.69
CA ILE A 22 4.14 -6.70 -0.27
C ILE A 22 2.62 -6.83 -0.07
N LEU A 23 1.82 -5.97 -0.71
CA LEU A 23 0.36 -6.07 -0.63
C LEU A 23 -0.17 -7.41 -1.17
N ASN A 24 0.35 -7.88 -2.31
CA ASN A 24 -0.06 -9.15 -2.88
C ASN A 24 0.30 -10.35 -1.98
N GLU A 25 1.46 -10.33 -1.33
CA GLU A 25 1.88 -11.35 -0.36
C GLU A 25 1.02 -11.33 0.91
N MET A 26 0.64 -10.15 1.41
CA MET A 26 -0.31 -10.03 2.52
C MET A 26 -1.67 -10.64 2.16
N VAL A 27 -2.21 -10.30 0.98
CA VAL A 27 -3.51 -10.78 0.51
C VAL A 27 -3.48 -12.28 0.23
N SER A 28 -2.40 -12.82 -0.34
CA SER A 28 -2.25 -14.27 -0.58
C SER A 28 -2.21 -15.08 0.72
N ARG A 29 -1.73 -14.47 1.82
CA ARG A 29 -1.73 -15.03 3.18
C ARG A 29 -3.02 -14.76 3.96
N GLY A 30 -4.05 -14.24 3.30
CA GLY A 30 -5.39 -14.06 3.87
C GLY A 30 -5.58 -12.76 4.66
N VAL A 31 -4.66 -11.79 4.57
CA VAL A 31 -4.78 -10.50 5.25
C VAL A 31 -5.15 -9.40 4.26
N PRO A 32 -6.33 -8.75 4.40
CA PRO A 32 -6.71 -7.62 3.57
C PRO A 32 -5.75 -6.44 3.74
N ALA A 33 -5.11 -6.03 2.66
CA ALA A 33 -4.24 -4.85 2.60
C ALA A 33 -4.44 -4.14 1.26
N PHE A 34 -4.32 -2.81 1.26
CA PHE A 34 -4.65 -1.98 0.10
C PHE A 34 -3.57 -0.93 -0.14
N SER A 35 -3.50 -0.38 -1.36
CA SER A 35 -2.60 0.74 -1.67
C SER A 35 -3.00 2.04 -1.00
N GLY A 36 -4.29 2.23 -0.67
CA GLY A 36 -4.73 3.39 0.12
C GLY A 36 -5.33 4.52 -0.70
N SER A 37 -4.65 5.68 -0.75
CA SER A 37 -5.28 6.99 -1.03
C SER A 37 -5.63 7.31 -2.48
N CYS A 38 -5.24 6.46 -3.45
CA CYS A 38 -5.37 6.73 -4.88
C CYS A 38 -4.88 8.14 -5.24
N SER A 39 -3.71 8.52 -4.74
CA SER A 39 -3.15 9.87 -4.80
C SER A 39 -3.01 10.41 -6.23
N GLU A 40 -2.96 9.53 -7.23
CA GLU A 40 -2.84 9.88 -8.65
C GLU A 40 -4.11 9.58 -9.45
N VAL A 41 -5.26 9.99 -8.90
CA VAL A 41 -6.57 9.84 -9.55
C VAL A 41 -6.61 10.43 -10.97
N TYR A 42 -5.75 11.42 -11.27
CA TYR A 42 -5.61 12.02 -12.60
C TYR A 42 -5.05 11.03 -13.66
N LEU A 43 -4.60 9.83 -13.26
CA LEU A 43 -4.20 8.77 -14.18
C LEU A 43 -5.36 7.90 -14.65
N GLU A 44 -6.52 7.97 -13.99
CA GLU A 44 -7.70 7.19 -14.33
C GLU A 44 -8.26 7.55 -15.71
N LYS A 45 -8.89 6.58 -16.38
CA LYS A 45 -9.49 6.75 -17.72
C LYS A 45 -10.51 7.90 -17.79
N ALA A 46 -11.16 8.21 -16.67
CA ALA A 46 -12.11 9.33 -16.57
C ALA A 46 -11.47 10.70 -16.88
N PHE A 47 -10.13 10.81 -16.79
CA PHE A 47 -9.37 12.01 -17.12
C PHE A 47 -8.80 11.99 -18.54
N ASP A 48 -8.96 10.89 -19.30
CA ASP A 48 -8.57 10.84 -20.71
C ASP A 48 -9.30 11.93 -21.51
N ASN A 49 -8.58 12.60 -22.41
CA ASN A 49 -9.11 13.70 -23.24
C ASN A 49 -9.66 14.90 -22.45
N THR A 50 -9.33 15.02 -21.16
CA THR A 50 -9.59 16.23 -20.37
C THR A 50 -8.37 17.14 -20.36
N GLY A 51 -8.57 18.44 -20.10
CA GLY A 51 -7.48 19.39 -19.80
C GLY A 51 -6.98 19.33 -18.35
N TRP A 52 -7.40 18.32 -17.58
CA TRP A 52 -7.14 18.23 -16.13
C TRP A 52 -5.97 17.31 -15.77
N ARG A 53 -5.40 16.59 -16.74
CA ARG A 53 -4.18 15.81 -16.51
C ARG A 53 -2.99 16.75 -16.46
N PRO A 54 -2.20 16.78 -15.37
CA PRO A 54 -0.96 17.53 -15.37
C PRO A 54 0.01 16.93 -16.39
N GLU A 55 0.81 17.77 -17.06
CA GLU A 55 1.82 17.31 -18.03
C GLU A 55 2.88 16.39 -17.38
N GLN A 56 3.17 16.63 -16.10
CA GLN A 56 4.08 15.82 -15.29
C GLN A 56 3.35 15.27 -14.06
N ARG A 57 3.69 14.03 -13.67
CA ARG A 57 3.17 13.43 -12.42
C ARG A 57 3.54 14.32 -11.24
N LEU A 58 2.59 14.58 -10.35
CA LEU A 58 2.80 15.41 -9.18
C LEU A 58 3.67 14.64 -8.18
N ALA A 59 4.82 15.21 -7.80
CA ALA A 59 5.86 14.50 -7.04
C ALA A 59 5.32 13.80 -5.77
N ASN A 60 4.60 14.53 -4.93
CA ASN A 60 4.04 13.98 -3.69
C ASN A 60 2.94 12.95 -3.95
N ALA A 61 2.14 13.15 -5.01
CA ALA A 61 1.09 12.20 -5.37
C ALA A 61 1.69 10.87 -5.84
N LYS A 62 2.75 10.95 -6.65
CA LYS A 62 3.54 9.80 -7.10
C LYS A 62 4.16 9.05 -5.92
N GLU A 63 4.85 9.76 -5.02
CA GLU A 63 5.48 9.14 -3.85
C GLU A 63 4.45 8.41 -2.98
N LEU A 64 3.33 9.06 -2.65
CA LEU A 64 2.23 8.41 -1.92
C LEU A 64 1.68 7.22 -2.70
N GLY A 65 1.52 7.34 -4.02
CA GLY A 65 0.97 6.31 -4.89
C GLY A 65 1.84 5.06 -4.93
N GLU A 66 3.15 5.22 -4.85
CA GLU A 66 4.15 4.15 -4.94
C GLU A 66 4.52 3.54 -3.58
N THR A 67 4.29 4.25 -2.47
CA THR A 67 4.77 3.81 -1.14
C THR A 67 3.67 3.49 -0.13
N SER A 68 2.47 4.04 -0.27
CA SER A 68 1.43 3.91 0.76
C SER A 68 0.82 2.51 0.83
N MET A 69 0.51 2.07 2.05
CA MET A 69 -0.26 0.88 2.34
C MET A 69 -1.36 1.24 3.34
N MET A 70 -2.50 0.57 3.25
CA MET A 70 -3.67 0.80 4.08
C MET A 70 -4.23 -0.52 4.60
N PHE A 71 -4.48 -0.55 5.91
CA PHE A 71 -5.10 -1.66 6.61
C PHE A 71 -6.44 -1.25 7.22
N LEU A 72 -7.37 -2.19 7.25
CA LEU A 72 -8.63 -2.01 7.96
C LEU A 72 -8.39 -2.13 9.47
N VAL A 73 -8.92 -1.17 10.23
CA VAL A 73 -8.86 -1.15 11.70
C VAL A 73 -10.22 -0.81 12.30
N HIS A 74 -11.30 -1.35 11.71
CA HIS A 74 -12.66 -1.14 12.20
C HIS A 74 -12.92 -1.92 13.50
N PRO A 75 -13.82 -1.43 14.37
CA PRO A 75 -14.01 -1.97 15.73
C PRO A 75 -14.62 -3.37 15.78
N THR A 76 -15.04 -3.93 14.64
CA THR A 76 -15.56 -5.30 14.58
C THR A 76 -14.48 -6.35 14.29
N LEU A 77 -13.22 -5.94 14.14
CA LEU A 77 -12.10 -6.87 14.06
C LEU A 77 -11.83 -7.47 15.44
N THR A 78 -11.64 -8.78 15.46
CA THR A 78 -11.26 -9.56 16.63
C THR A 78 -9.77 -9.40 16.93
N GLU A 79 -9.37 -9.70 18.17
CA GLU A 79 -7.96 -9.73 18.55
C GLU A 79 -7.16 -10.72 17.70
N GLN A 80 -7.77 -11.83 17.30
CA GLN A 80 -7.16 -12.85 16.45
C GLN A 80 -6.90 -12.32 15.03
N GLU A 81 -7.84 -11.58 14.43
CA GLU A 81 -7.68 -10.97 13.11
C GLU A 81 -6.59 -9.89 13.10
N ILE A 82 -6.54 -9.05 14.15
CA ILE A 82 -5.46 -8.07 14.32
C ILE A 82 -4.11 -8.77 14.52
N SER A 83 -4.06 -9.81 15.37
CA SER A 83 -2.85 -10.59 15.60
C SER A 83 -2.33 -11.25 14.33
N LEU A 84 -3.23 -11.80 13.50
CA LEU A 84 -2.88 -12.36 12.20
C LEU A 84 -2.32 -11.28 11.26
N THR A 85 -2.97 -10.11 11.21
CA THR A 85 -2.50 -8.97 10.41
C THR A 85 -1.07 -8.57 10.79
N CYS A 86 -0.79 -8.41 12.09
CA CYS A 86 0.54 -8.08 12.59
C CYS A 86 1.56 -9.17 12.29
N LYS A 87 1.21 -10.45 12.49
CA LYS A 87 2.10 -11.58 12.24
C LYS A 87 2.51 -11.63 10.76
N VAL A 88 1.52 -11.63 9.86
CA VAL A 88 1.76 -11.73 8.42
C VAL A 88 2.53 -10.50 7.91
N LEU A 89 2.22 -9.30 8.43
CA LEU A 89 2.95 -8.09 8.09
C LEU A 89 4.43 -8.21 8.45
N SER A 90 4.73 -8.68 9.66
CA SER A 90 6.13 -8.88 10.10
C SER A 90 6.86 -9.89 9.21
N GLU A 91 6.24 -11.05 8.93
CA GLU A 91 6.85 -12.09 8.08
C GLU A 91 7.15 -11.57 6.66
N VAL A 92 6.18 -10.92 6.01
CA VAL A 92 6.35 -10.38 4.65
C VAL A 92 7.39 -9.26 4.63
N VAL A 93 7.40 -8.36 5.63
CA VAL A 93 8.40 -7.28 5.70
C VAL A 93 9.80 -7.83 5.96
N GLU A 94 9.96 -8.87 6.78
CA GLU A 94 11.24 -9.55 7.01
C GLU A 94 11.77 -10.20 5.72
N GLU A 95 10.89 -10.86 4.97
CA GLU A 95 11.23 -11.39 3.64
C GLU A 95 11.63 -10.27 2.65
N ALA A 96 10.96 -9.12 2.71
CA ALA A 96 11.17 -8.01 1.79
C ALA A 96 12.39 -7.12 2.11
N SER A 97 12.78 -7.00 3.36
CA SER A 97 13.76 -5.99 3.81
C SER A 97 15.21 -6.45 3.64
N LEU A 98 16.14 -5.51 3.40
CA LEU A 98 17.58 -5.76 3.17
C LEU A 98 18.37 -6.34 4.36
N VAL A 99 17.71 -6.61 5.49
CA VAL A 99 18.27 -6.92 6.84
C VAL A 99 18.78 -5.68 7.55
#